data_AF-A0A7S2VV96-F1
#
_entry.id   AF-A0A7S2VV96-F1
#
_cell.length_a   1.000
_cell.length_b   1.000
_cell.length_c   1.000
_cell.angle_alpha   90.00
_cell.angle_beta   90.00
_cell.angle_gamma   90.00
#
_symmetry.space_group_name_H-M   'P 1'
#
loop_
_entity.id
_entity.type
_entity.pdbx_description
1 polymer ?
#
loop_
_entity_poly.entity_id
_entity_poly.type
_entity_poly.pdbx_seq_one_letter_code
_entity_poly.pdbx_strand_id
1 'polypeptide(L)'
;RTGSGGTEGYMRHLVNTEGGGTTRGRVDIVARSNEKQFKEMKERSYKAVRKVRDMQLYCKELEQKNEAAIHRLVEENRRKSMEVDKLNLRLREVLDTCRELKKRTTVEVAKAVAATRKEEDQKQIEIRKANLKLQKEMQEINNFKEQRRNLLEELKTAKVDYQLLKTRHVEETRTLERKFVMARESMQKDMDKKIKLIKTECKSLVMKEIEIELKKLRMLNTQMSDEIRFHVAGNKKLRDQNEKLRTRNKQYKLELELASQKDNMQSTRGAKRSDIIRKLRDEKEELEIKNAALKQNILNLKRELKAKSGPTDDKFRIDQLQMHLRKKTDEVLRIKSLAKRILEQRGDVERFFLGALEQVKREIREKRQREAKMQKKSHTRQLLNLARGGKMKDNRKKSSAASEPKINQKVDISDLSAEDRERVLRLLFS
;
A
#
# COMPACT_ATOMS: atom_id res chain seq x y z
N ARG A 1 -92.29 149.81 -25.19
CA ARG A 1 -93.43 148.88 -25.30
C ARG A 1 -94.52 149.42 -24.39
N THR A 2 -95.61 149.89 -25.03
CA THR A 2 -97.03 149.87 -24.59
C THR A 2 -97.37 150.31 -23.16
N GLY A 3 -98.25 151.27 -22.88
CA GLY A 3 -99.36 151.82 -23.67
C GLY A 3 -100.66 151.75 -22.87
N SER A 4 -101.58 152.70 -23.14
CA SER A 4 -103.03 152.73 -22.85
C SER A 4 -103.45 152.80 -21.38
N GLY A 5 -104.52 153.48 -20.98
CA GLY A 5 -105.63 154.21 -21.61
C GLY A 5 -106.41 154.82 -20.42
N GLY A 6 -107.14 155.93 -20.50
CA GLY A 6 -108.27 156.29 -21.36
C GLY A 6 -109.30 156.97 -20.41
N THR A 7 -109.72 158.22 -20.71
CA THR A 7 -111.09 158.60 -21.17
C THR A 7 -112.14 158.55 -20.04
N GLU A 8 -112.99 159.53 -19.75
CA GLU A 8 -113.95 160.37 -20.51
C GLU A 8 -114.33 161.57 -19.59
N GLY A 9 -114.95 162.70 -19.96
CA GLY A 9 -115.75 163.10 -21.11
C GLY A 9 -116.95 163.95 -20.61
N TYR A 10 -117.43 164.86 -21.48
CA TYR A 10 -118.61 165.77 -21.37
C TYR A 10 -118.38 167.16 -20.72
N MET A 11 -118.25 168.29 -21.44
CA MET A 11 -118.96 168.95 -22.57
C MET A 11 -120.34 169.56 -22.27
N ARG A 12 -120.52 170.77 -22.83
CA ARG A 12 -121.73 171.57 -23.13
C ARG A 12 -122.18 172.59 -22.07
N HIS A 13 -122.61 173.81 -22.41
CA HIS A 13 -122.62 174.64 -23.62
C HIS A 13 -123.30 175.97 -23.26
N LEU A 14 -122.97 177.03 -24.00
CA LEU A 14 -123.82 178.14 -24.49
C LEU A 14 -124.43 179.12 -23.45
N VAL A 15 -124.12 180.43 -23.44
CA VAL A 15 -124.19 181.52 -24.47
C VAL A 15 -125.44 182.40 -24.27
N ASN A 16 -125.25 183.70 -24.54
CA ASN A 16 -126.23 184.78 -24.79
C ASN A 16 -126.84 185.50 -23.57
N THR A 17 -127.11 186.83 -23.57
CA THR A 17 -126.79 188.00 -24.41
C THR A 17 -127.34 189.23 -23.67
N GLU A 18 -126.63 190.35 -23.79
CA GLU A 18 -127.07 191.75 -24.01
C GLU A 18 -128.50 192.23 -23.67
N GLY A 19 -128.57 193.52 -23.28
CA GLY A 19 -129.69 194.40 -23.66
C GLY A 19 -130.17 195.37 -22.56
N GLY A 20 -129.85 196.65 -22.71
CA GLY A 20 -130.34 197.75 -21.89
C GLY A 20 -131.72 198.29 -22.29
N GLY A 21 -132.19 199.35 -21.61
CA GLY A 21 -133.34 200.14 -22.09
C GLY A 21 -134.20 200.84 -21.02
N THR A 22 -133.80 202.05 -20.65
CA THR A 22 -134.59 203.31 -20.51
C THR A 22 -136.10 203.37 -20.13
N THR A 23 -136.36 204.35 -19.24
CA THR A 23 -137.44 205.38 -19.18
C THR A 23 -138.66 205.25 -18.23
N ARG A 24 -138.65 206.20 -17.25
CA ARG A 24 -139.72 207.04 -16.69
C ARG A 24 -141.11 206.44 -16.38
N GLY A 25 -141.44 206.46 -15.09
CA GLY A 25 -142.82 206.56 -14.64
C GLY A 25 -143.00 206.39 -13.13
N ARG A 26 -143.20 207.51 -12.42
CA ARG A 26 -143.73 207.63 -11.05
C ARG A 26 -142.86 207.08 -9.90
N VAL A 27 -142.19 208.05 -9.30
CA VAL A 27 -141.59 208.10 -7.96
C VAL A 27 -142.43 207.32 -6.94
N ASP A 28 -141.87 206.26 -6.34
CA ASP A 28 -142.10 205.78 -4.95
C ASP A 28 -141.65 204.32 -4.64
N ILE A 29 -141.06 203.53 -5.56
CA ILE A 29 -140.79 202.09 -5.30
C ILE A 29 -139.31 201.63 -5.48
N VAL A 30 -138.38 202.46 -5.98
CA VAL A 30 -137.06 201.98 -6.47
C VAL A 30 -135.91 201.95 -5.44
N ALA A 31 -136.03 202.58 -4.26
CA ALA A 31 -134.93 202.62 -3.27
C ALA A 31 -134.72 201.32 -2.45
N ARG A 32 -135.69 200.37 -2.40
CA ARG A 32 -135.58 199.15 -1.58
C ARG A 32 -135.06 197.90 -2.32
N SER A 33 -134.94 197.93 -3.65
CA SER A 33 -134.56 196.74 -4.44
C SER A 33 -133.04 196.59 -4.64
N ASN A 34 -132.30 197.69 -4.79
CA ASN A 34 -130.86 197.65 -5.02
C ASN A 34 -130.04 197.30 -3.76
N GLU A 35 -130.59 197.50 -2.56
CA GLU A 35 -129.94 197.13 -1.30
C GLU A 35 -129.98 195.62 -1.00
N LYS A 36 -130.95 194.89 -1.58
CA LYS A 36 -131.08 193.43 -1.42
C LYS A 36 -130.07 192.65 -2.26
N GLN A 37 -129.87 193.04 -3.52
CA GLN A 37 -128.93 192.33 -4.42
C GLN A 37 -127.46 192.50 -4.00
N PHE A 38 -127.09 193.66 -3.44
CA PHE A 38 -125.72 193.88 -2.95
C PHE A 38 -125.42 193.08 -1.68
N LYS A 39 -126.41 192.85 -0.81
CA LYS A 39 -126.27 191.98 0.38
C LYS A 39 -126.06 190.51 -0.01
N GLU A 40 -126.81 189.99 -0.98
CA GLU A 40 -126.67 188.59 -1.43
C GLU A 40 -125.32 188.30 -2.09
N MET A 41 -124.77 189.23 -2.88
CA MET A 41 -123.46 189.04 -3.51
C MET A 41 -122.32 189.06 -2.48
N LYS A 42 -122.41 189.94 -1.48
CA LYS A 42 -121.44 190.00 -0.37
C LYS A 42 -121.45 188.69 0.41
N GLU A 43 -122.63 188.13 0.68
CA GLU A 43 -122.77 186.86 1.39
C GLU A 43 -122.17 185.67 0.61
N ARG A 44 -122.32 185.63 -0.72
CA ARG A 44 -121.71 184.59 -1.58
C ARG A 44 -120.18 184.69 -1.60
N SER A 45 -119.63 185.90 -1.69
CA SER A 45 -118.18 186.14 -1.64
C SER A 45 -117.58 185.72 -0.30
N TYR A 46 -118.23 186.09 0.82
CA TYR A 46 -117.82 185.64 2.15
C TYR A 46 -117.86 184.11 2.29
N LYS A 47 -118.88 183.44 1.73
CA LYS A 47 -118.96 181.97 1.73
C LYS A 47 -117.84 181.33 0.91
N ALA A 48 -117.47 181.89 -0.25
CA ALA A 48 -116.40 181.36 -1.08
C ALA A 48 -115.01 181.53 -0.44
N VAL A 49 -114.71 182.71 0.12
CA VAL A 49 -113.45 182.97 0.83
C VAL A 49 -113.31 182.06 2.06
N ARG A 50 -114.40 181.82 2.79
CA ARG A 50 -114.41 180.87 3.92
C ARG A 50 -114.09 179.45 3.45
N LYS A 51 -114.72 179.00 2.36
CA LYS A 51 -114.47 177.67 1.77
C LYS A 51 -113.01 177.49 1.31
N VAL A 52 -112.41 178.52 0.69
CA VAL A 52 -111.00 178.49 0.28
C VAL A 52 -110.08 178.44 1.51
N ARG A 53 -110.38 179.21 2.56
CA ARG A 53 -109.61 179.20 3.81
C ARG A 53 -109.70 177.85 4.53
N ASP A 54 -110.89 177.26 4.58
CA ASP A 54 -111.12 175.94 5.16
C ASP A 54 -110.38 174.86 4.34
N MET A 55 -110.35 174.97 3.02
CA MET A 55 -109.54 174.10 2.14
C MET A 55 -108.04 174.27 2.39
N GLN A 56 -107.54 175.51 2.52
CA GLN A 56 -106.11 175.74 2.80
C GLN A 56 -105.70 175.18 4.17
N LEU A 57 -106.56 175.31 5.19
CA LEU A 57 -106.34 174.69 6.49
C LEU A 57 -106.33 173.16 6.38
N TYR A 58 -107.28 172.59 5.63
CA TYR A 58 -107.33 171.15 5.38
C TYR A 58 -106.09 170.61 4.63
N CYS A 59 -105.58 171.34 3.63
CA CYS A 59 -104.33 170.99 2.95
C CYS A 59 -103.13 171.02 3.90
N LYS A 60 -103.00 172.06 4.73
CA LYS A 60 -101.91 172.13 5.72
C LYS A 60 -101.98 171.02 6.76
N GLU A 61 -103.18 170.67 7.22
CA GLU A 61 -103.37 169.53 8.12
C GLU A 61 -103.00 168.19 7.45
N LEU A 62 -103.33 168.02 6.17
CA LEU A 62 -102.93 166.85 5.38
C LEU A 62 -101.42 166.78 5.17
N GLU A 63 -100.77 167.91 4.85
CA GLU A 63 -99.32 167.99 4.70
C GLU A 63 -98.61 167.63 6.00
N GLN A 64 -99.03 168.18 7.13
CA GLN A 64 -98.46 167.84 8.45
C GLN A 64 -98.68 166.36 8.82
N LYS A 65 -99.87 165.81 8.51
CA LYS A 65 -100.15 164.37 8.72
C LYS A 65 -99.27 163.50 7.82
N ASN A 66 -99.05 163.89 6.57
CA ASN A 66 -98.21 163.17 5.62
C ASN A 66 -96.73 163.27 6.01
N GLU A 67 -96.22 164.43 6.40
CA GLU A 67 -94.86 164.60 6.90
C GLU A 67 -94.61 163.76 8.16
N ALA A 68 -95.56 163.77 9.11
CA ALA A 68 -95.48 162.92 10.29
C ALA A 68 -95.50 161.43 9.95
N ALA A 69 -96.30 161.02 8.95
CA ALA A 69 -96.31 159.63 8.46
C ALA A 69 -94.99 159.25 7.78
N ILE A 70 -94.44 160.12 6.93
CA ILE A 70 -93.14 159.93 6.27
C ILE A 70 -92.03 159.82 7.30
N HIS A 71 -91.98 160.71 8.30
CA HIS A 71 -90.96 160.66 9.35
C HIS A 71 -91.02 159.34 10.13
N ARG A 72 -92.22 158.89 10.53
CA ARG A 72 -92.40 157.58 11.18
C ARG A 72 -91.91 156.43 10.30
N LEU A 73 -92.25 156.44 9.01
CA LEU A 73 -91.80 155.41 8.06
C LEU A 73 -90.28 155.43 7.87
N VAL A 74 -89.65 156.61 7.79
CA VAL A 74 -88.20 156.75 7.67
C VAL A 74 -87.49 156.26 8.93
N GLU A 75 -87.99 156.62 10.11
CA GLU A 75 -87.46 156.13 11.39
C GLU A 75 -87.62 154.62 11.53
N GLU A 76 -88.78 154.07 11.15
CA GLU A 76 -89.04 152.64 11.16
C GLU A 76 -88.13 151.91 10.16
N ASN A 77 -87.94 152.46 8.96
CA ASN A 77 -87.05 151.89 7.96
C ASN A 77 -85.58 151.96 8.40
N ARG A 78 -85.17 153.06 9.04
CA ARG A 78 -83.84 153.18 9.67
C ARG A 78 -83.67 152.16 10.80
N ARG A 79 -84.67 151.96 11.66
CA ARG A 79 -84.64 150.93 12.73
C ARG A 79 -84.52 149.53 12.14
N LYS A 80 -85.35 149.19 11.15
CA LYS A 80 -85.30 147.91 10.44
C LYS A 80 -83.96 147.71 9.73
N SER A 81 -83.39 148.74 9.11
CA SER A 81 -82.07 148.67 8.47
C SER A 81 -80.96 148.38 9.48
N MET A 82 -80.95 149.08 10.63
CA MET A 82 -80.00 148.79 11.71
C MET A 82 -80.18 147.37 12.29
N GLU A 83 -81.41 146.87 12.34
CA GLU A 83 -81.70 145.50 12.80
C GLU A 83 -81.22 144.45 11.79
N VAL A 84 -81.43 144.70 10.50
CA VAL A 84 -80.89 143.87 9.40
C VAL A 84 -79.36 143.82 9.46
N ASP A 85 -78.68 144.94 9.70
CA ASP A 85 -77.22 144.97 9.83
C ASP A 85 -76.73 144.15 11.03
N LYS A 86 -77.41 144.26 12.19
CA LYS A 86 -77.10 143.45 13.37
C LYS A 86 -77.32 141.96 13.12
N LEU A 87 -78.41 141.59 12.47
CA LEU A 87 -78.69 140.20 12.11
C LEU A 87 -77.66 139.66 11.10
N ASN A 88 -77.25 140.48 10.12
CA ASN A 88 -76.22 140.12 9.15
C ASN A 88 -74.83 139.96 9.79
N LEU A 89 -74.50 140.75 10.81
CA LEU A 89 -73.27 140.60 11.58
C LEU A 89 -73.30 139.30 12.39
N ARG A 90 -74.39 139.05 13.13
CA ARG A 90 -74.57 137.80 13.88
C ARG A 90 -74.55 136.57 12.98
N LEU A 91 -75.19 136.64 11.81
CA LEU A 91 -75.17 135.55 10.83
C LEU A 91 -73.74 135.27 10.35
N ARG A 92 -72.94 136.31 10.09
CA ARG A 92 -71.52 136.15 9.73
C ARG A 92 -70.72 135.50 10.85
N GLU A 93 -70.86 135.95 12.10
CA GLU A 93 -70.20 135.36 13.26
C GLU A 93 -70.57 133.88 13.45
N VAL A 94 -71.85 133.53 13.32
CA VAL A 94 -72.32 132.14 13.40
C VAL A 94 -71.77 131.31 12.23
N LEU A 95 -71.72 131.86 11.01
CA LEU A 95 -71.14 131.15 9.88
C LEU A 95 -69.63 130.91 10.05
N ASP A 96 -68.89 131.88 10.56
CA ASP A 96 -67.44 131.74 10.77
C ASP A 96 -67.12 130.79 11.92
N THR A 97 -67.85 130.87 13.04
CA THR A 97 -67.73 129.89 14.13
C THR A 97 -68.12 128.48 13.67
N CYS A 98 -69.18 128.32 12.88
CA CYS A 98 -69.54 127.03 12.27
C CYS A 98 -68.46 126.52 11.33
N ARG A 99 -67.82 127.38 10.53
CA ARG A 99 -66.71 127.01 9.65
C ARG A 99 -65.49 126.57 10.45
N GLU A 100 -65.14 127.28 11.52
CA GLU A 100 -64.03 126.92 12.39
C GLU A 100 -64.28 125.61 13.13
N LEU A 101 -65.47 125.41 13.70
CA LEU A 101 -65.86 124.15 14.34
C LEU A 101 -65.84 122.98 13.36
N LYS A 102 -66.36 123.17 12.13
CA LYS A 102 -66.24 122.16 11.06
C LYS A 102 -64.77 121.85 10.73
N LYS A 103 -63.91 122.87 10.57
CA LYS A 103 -62.48 122.65 10.33
C LYS A 103 -61.83 121.87 11.49
N ARG A 104 -62.04 122.29 12.74
CA ARG A 104 -61.49 121.60 13.92
C ARG A 104 -61.95 120.15 14.01
N THR A 105 -63.26 119.90 13.92
CA THR A 105 -63.83 118.55 13.96
C THR A 105 -63.35 117.69 12.80
N THR A 106 -63.25 118.22 11.57
CA THR A 106 -62.69 117.46 10.44
C THR A 106 -61.22 117.09 10.66
N VAL A 107 -60.41 117.98 11.24
CA VAL A 107 -59.01 117.70 11.58
C VAL A 107 -58.90 116.70 12.72
N GLU A 108 -59.72 116.81 13.76
CA GLU A 108 -59.75 115.86 14.89
C GLU A 108 -60.19 114.47 14.43
N VAL A 109 -61.25 114.37 13.64
CA VAL A 109 -61.71 113.11 13.04
C VAL A 109 -60.64 112.53 12.12
N ALA A 110 -59.99 113.35 11.27
CA ALA A 110 -58.90 112.89 10.42
C ALA A 110 -57.71 112.37 11.22
N LYS A 111 -57.35 113.02 12.33
CA LYS A 111 -56.29 112.56 13.25
C LYS A 111 -56.68 111.26 13.94
N ALA A 112 -57.91 111.14 14.44
CA ALA A 112 -58.40 109.92 15.07
C ALA A 112 -58.39 108.74 14.09
N VAL A 113 -58.90 108.93 12.86
CA VAL A 113 -58.88 107.92 11.79
C VAL A 113 -57.45 107.54 11.41
N ALA A 114 -56.53 108.52 11.34
CA ALA A 114 -55.13 108.22 11.05
C ALA A 114 -54.45 107.43 12.19
N ALA A 115 -54.78 107.70 13.45
CA ALA A 115 -54.27 106.96 14.60
C ALA A 115 -54.79 105.52 14.62
N THR A 116 -56.10 105.31 14.45
CA THR A 116 -56.69 103.96 14.41
C THR A 116 -56.15 103.14 13.25
N ARG A 117 -55.99 103.74 12.06
CA ARG A 117 -55.36 103.07 10.90
C ARG A 117 -53.93 102.62 11.19
N LYS A 118 -53.13 103.47 11.85
CA LYS A 118 -51.76 103.09 12.25
C LYS A 118 -51.75 101.90 13.21
N GLU A 119 -52.64 101.90 14.21
CA GLU A 119 -52.77 100.78 15.14
C GLU A 119 -53.23 99.49 14.43
N GLU A 120 -54.19 99.59 13.51
CA GLU A 120 -54.65 98.47 12.69
C GLU A 120 -53.54 97.90 11.81
N ASP A 121 -52.80 98.76 11.11
CA ASP A 121 -51.67 98.34 10.27
C ASP A 121 -50.59 97.64 11.12
N GLN A 122 -50.32 98.15 12.31
CA GLN A 122 -49.33 97.58 13.23
C GLN A 122 -49.78 96.20 13.74
N LYS A 123 -51.05 96.06 14.14
CA LYS A 123 -51.66 94.76 14.49
C LYS A 123 -51.66 93.79 13.30
N GLN A 124 -51.95 94.26 12.09
CA GLN A 124 -51.88 93.42 10.89
C GLN A 124 -50.46 92.91 10.61
N ILE A 125 -49.44 93.76 10.80
CA ILE A 125 -48.04 93.36 10.65
C ILE A 125 -47.67 92.31 11.71
N GLU A 126 -48.09 92.49 12.96
CA GLU A 126 -47.83 91.53 14.04
C GLU A 126 -48.50 90.18 13.77
N ILE A 127 -49.78 90.18 13.37
CA ILE A 127 -50.51 88.96 13.00
C ILE A 127 -49.83 88.26 11.82
N ARG A 128 -49.40 89.01 10.79
CA ARG A 128 -48.66 88.43 9.65
C ARG A 128 -47.33 87.80 10.09
N LYS A 129 -46.58 88.46 10.98
CA LYS A 129 -45.34 87.92 11.55
C LYS A 129 -45.60 86.65 12.36
N ALA A 130 -46.64 86.62 13.18
CA ALA A 130 -47.03 85.45 13.96
C ALA A 130 -47.45 84.28 13.06
N ASN A 131 -48.29 84.53 12.05
CA ASN A 131 -48.71 83.52 11.07
C ASN A 131 -47.52 82.95 10.29
N LEU A 132 -46.55 83.79 9.89
CA LEU A 132 -45.35 83.32 9.22
C LEU A 132 -44.48 82.43 10.12
N LYS A 133 -44.35 82.75 11.41
CA LYS A 133 -43.64 81.90 12.38
C LYS A 133 -44.35 80.56 12.56
N LEU A 134 -45.67 80.58 12.77
CA LEU A 134 -46.47 79.35 12.91
C LEU A 134 -46.41 78.48 11.66
N GLN A 135 -46.40 79.07 10.46
CA GLN A 135 -46.22 78.33 9.22
C GLN A 135 -44.85 77.64 9.14
N LYS A 136 -43.77 78.32 9.56
CA LYS A 136 -42.43 77.72 9.61
C LYS A 136 -42.36 76.57 10.62
N GLU A 137 -42.84 76.80 11.83
CA GLU A 137 -42.90 75.76 12.88
C GLU A 137 -43.72 74.55 12.42
N MET A 138 -44.84 74.78 11.72
CA MET A 138 -45.66 73.70 11.16
C MET A 138 -44.91 72.92 10.07
N GLN A 139 -44.16 73.59 9.20
CA GLN A 139 -43.30 72.93 8.22
C GLN A 139 -42.20 72.10 8.88
N GLU A 140 -41.54 72.64 9.91
CA GLU A 140 -40.52 71.92 10.68
C GLU A 140 -41.10 70.67 11.37
N ILE A 141 -42.28 70.78 11.98
CA ILE A 141 -42.99 69.65 12.58
C ILE A 141 -43.34 68.59 11.53
N ASN A 142 -43.77 69.00 10.34
CA ASN A 142 -44.10 68.05 9.27
C ASN A 142 -42.84 67.34 8.75
N ASN A 143 -41.74 68.05 8.55
CA ASN A 143 -40.46 67.47 8.17
C ASN A 143 -39.96 66.48 9.23
N PHE A 144 -40.06 66.85 10.51
CA PHE A 144 -39.70 65.95 11.61
C PHE A 144 -40.57 64.69 11.64
N LYS A 145 -41.88 64.82 11.41
CA LYS A 145 -42.79 63.66 11.32
C LYS A 145 -42.44 62.74 10.15
N GLU A 146 -42.06 63.30 9.01
CA GLU A 146 -41.63 62.53 7.85
C GLU A 146 -40.31 61.79 8.11
N GLN A 147 -39.29 62.49 8.61
CA GLN A 147 -38.01 61.89 9.00
C GLN A 147 -38.20 60.78 10.04
N ARG A 148 -39.04 61.01 11.05
CA ARG A 148 -39.38 60.00 12.06
C ARG A 148 -40.04 58.77 11.42
N ARG A 149 -40.93 58.95 10.44
CA ARG A 149 -41.57 57.83 9.73
C ARG A 149 -40.52 57.00 8.98
N ASN A 150 -39.65 57.68 8.22
CA ASN A 150 -38.60 57.02 7.44
C ASN A 150 -37.63 56.25 8.35
N LEU A 151 -37.16 56.86 9.45
CA LEU A 151 -36.30 56.18 10.42
C LEU A 151 -36.97 54.98 11.08
N LEU A 152 -38.28 55.05 11.37
CA LEU A 152 -39.02 53.92 11.92
C LEU A 152 -39.20 52.79 10.89
N GLU A 153 -39.32 53.11 9.60
CA GLU A 153 -39.36 52.13 8.52
C GLU A 153 -37.99 51.47 8.32
N GLU A 154 -36.91 52.26 8.25
CA GLU A 154 -35.53 51.75 8.20
C GLU A 154 -35.19 50.86 9.40
N LEU A 155 -35.64 51.24 10.60
CA LEU A 155 -35.45 50.41 11.79
C LEU A 155 -36.22 49.09 11.69
N LYS A 156 -37.41 49.09 11.09
CA LYS A 156 -38.20 47.87 10.89
C LYS A 156 -37.55 46.95 9.86
N THR A 157 -37.10 47.49 8.72
CA THR A 157 -36.42 46.71 7.68
C THR A 157 -35.11 46.14 8.21
N ALA A 158 -34.28 46.95 8.86
CA ALA A 158 -33.03 46.49 9.47
C ALA A 158 -33.25 45.38 10.53
N LYS A 159 -34.34 45.45 11.31
CA LYS A 159 -34.70 44.37 12.25
C LYS A 159 -35.07 43.07 11.53
N VAL A 160 -35.82 43.14 10.44
CA VAL A 160 -36.18 41.96 9.63
C VAL A 160 -34.94 41.35 9.00
N ASP A 161 -34.08 42.18 8.38
CA ASP A 161 -32.84 41.74 7.75
C ASP A 161 -31.89 41.09 8.76
N TYR A 162 -31.77 41.67 9.96
CA TYR A 162 -30.98 41.09 11.04
C TYR A 162 -31.50 39.70 11.45
N GLN A 163 -32.82 39.52 11.58
CA GLN A 163 -33.39 38.22 11.92
C GLN A 163 -33.16 37.20 10.80
N LEU A 164 -33.36 37.58 9.54
CA LEU A 164 -33.12 36.72 8.38
C LEU A 164 -31.65 36.30 8.28
N LEU A 165 -30.73 37.26 8.48
CA LEU A 165 -29.30 36.98 8.48
C LEU A 165 -28.91 36.07 9.64
N LYS A 166 -29.49 36.28 10.83
CA LYS A 166 -29.28 35.42 11.99
C LYS A 166 -29.77 33.98 11.73
N THR A 167 -30.96 33.81 11.16
CA THR A 167 -31.48 32.47 10.82
C THR A 167 -30.60 31.79 9.78
N ARG A 168 -30.20 32.52 8.73
CA ARG A 168 -29.31 32.00 7.69
C ARG A 168 -27.95 31.58 8.24
N HIS A 169 -27.33 32.40 9.10
CA HIS A 169 -26.07 32.03 9.73
C HIS A 169 -26.19 30.79 10.61
N VAL A 170 -27.27 30.67 11.40
CA VAL A 170 -27.51 29.46 12.21
C VAL A 170 -27.65 28.21 11.33
N GLU A 171 -28.33 28.31 10.19
CA GLU A 171 -28.43 27.21 9.23
C GLU A 171 -27.08 26.88 8.57
N GLU A 172 -26.34 27.88 8.10
CA GLU A 172 -25.00 27.71 7.54
C GLU A 172 -24.06 27.03 8.55
N THR A 173 -24.02 27.50 9.80
CA THR A 173 -23.25 26.88 10.88
C THR A 173 -23.68 25.43 11.10
N ARG A 174 -24.98 25.13 11.20
CA ARG A 174 -25.47 23.74 11.34
C ARG A 174 -25.06 22.86 10.17
N THR A 175 -25.09 23.36 8.93
CA THR A 175 -24.65 22.58 7.76
C THR A 175 -23.15 22.31 7.78
N LEU A 176 -22.34 23.30 8.18
CA LEU A 176 -20.90 23.14 8.31
C LEU A 176 -20.55 22.16 9.43
N GLU A 177 -21.22 22.25 10.58
CA GLU A 177 -21.07 21.30 11.69
C GLU A 177 -21.39 19.86 11.25
N ARG A 178 -22.51 19.65 10.53
CA ARG A 178 -22.84 18.33 9.98
C ARG A 178 -21.78 17.81 9.02
N LYS A 179 -21.31 18.65 8.08
CA LYS A 179 -20.23 18.30 7.15
C LYS A 179 -18.95 17.94 7.88
N PHE A 180 -18.60 18.71 8.92
CA PHE A 180 -17.42 18.48 9.74
C PHE A 180 -17.51 17.15 10.51
N VAL A 181 -18.66 16.87 11.14
CA VAL A 181 -18.89 15.60 11.83
C VAL A 181 -18.80 14.41 10.87
N MET A 182 -19.43 14.49 9.70
CA MET A 182 -19.37 13.44 8.68
C MET A 182 -17.94 13.20 8.18
N ALA A 183 -17.20 14.27 7.89
CA ALA A 183 -15.80 14.17 7.45
C ALA A 183 -14.92 13.55 8.54
N ARG A 184 -15.09 13.97 9.80
CA ARG A 184 -14.39 13.39 10.95
C ARG A 184 -14.68 11.90 11.12
N GLU A 185 -15.95 11.49 11.02
CA GLU A 185 -16.33 10.08 11.10
C GLU A 185 -15.78 9.26 9.94
N SER A 186 -15.80 9.79 8.72
CA SER A 186 -15.20 9.14 7.56
C SER A 186 -13.70 8.93 7.75
N MET A 187 -12.98 9.98 8.18
CA MET A 187 -11.56 9.90 8.48
C MET A 187 -11.26 8.89 9.60
N GLN A 188 -12.06 8.90 10.67
CA GLN A 188 -11.91 7.93 11.77
C GLN A 188 -12.07 6.49 11.26
N LYS A 189 -13.10 6.21 10.45
CA LYS A 189 -13.31 4.89 9.85
C LYS A 189 -12.13 4.47 8.97
N ASP A 190 -11.54 5.37 8.20
CA ASP A 190 -10.39 5.05 7.36
C ASP A 190 -9.11 4.82 8.17
N MET A 191 -8.91 5.57 9.26
CA MET A 191 -7.82 5.31 10.20
C MET A 191 -8.01 3.97 10.91
N ASP A 192 -9.23 3.62 11.35
CA ASP A 192 -9.52 2.33 11.97
C ASP A 192 -9.29 1.17 10.99
N LYS A 193 -9.63 1.33 9.69
CA LYS A 193 -9.31 0.35 8.64
C LYS A 193 -7.79 0.19 8.49
N LYS A 194 -7.03 1.29 8.45
CA LYS A 194 -5.55 1.24 8.37
C LYS A 194 -4.94 0.57 9.59
N ILE A 195 -5.42 0.89 10.79
CA ILE A 195 -4.98 0.23 12.03
C ILE A 195 -5.28 -1.27 11.98
N LYS A 196 -6.47 -1.67 11.53
CA LYS A 196 -6.83 -3.09 11.35
C LYS A 196 -5.90 -3.78 10.35
N LEU A 197 -5.62 -3.15 9.21
CA LEU A 197 -4.72 -3.68 8.19
C LEU A 197 -3.31 -3.89 8.74
N ILE A 198 -2.72 -2.85 9.36
CA ILE A 198 -1.40 -2.93 9.99
C ILE A 198 -1.38 -4.03 11.05
N LYS A 199 -2.43 -4.15 11.88
CA LYS A 199 -2.53 -5.20 12.89
C LYS A 199 -2.55 -6.60 12.25
N THR A 200 -3.25 -6.79 11.13
CA THR A 200 -3.25 -8.07 10.41
C THR A 200 -1.90 -8.38 9.75
N GLU A 201 -1.26 -7.38 9.16
CA GLU A 201 0.07 -7.52 8.55
C GLU A 201 1.13 -7.84 9.60
N CYS A 202 1.18 -7.10 10.71
CA CYS A 202 2.08 -7.39 11.83
C CYS A 202 1.86 -8.79 12.38
N LYS A 203 0.61 -9.22 12.57
CA LYS A 203 0.31 -10.60 13.01
C LYS A 203 0.84 -11.63 12.01
N SER A 204 0.64 -11.41 10.71
CA SER A 204 1.15 -12.32 9.67
C SER A 204 2.68 -12.38 9.68
N LEU A 205 3.36 -11.24 9.81
CA LEU A 205 4.82 -11.16 9.87
C LEU A 205 5.37 -11.88 11.12
N VAL A 206 4.78 -11.64 12.29
CA VAL A 206 5.15 -12.32 13.53
C VAL A 206 4.94 -13.84 13.40
N MET A 207 3.83 -14.28 12.82
CA MET A 207 3.58 -15.71 12.58
C MET A 207 4.62 -16.32 11.64
N LYS A 208 4.99 -15.64 10.55
CA LYS A 208 6.05 -16.10 9.63
C LYS A 208 7.40 -16.21 10.34
N GLU A 209 7.76 -15.24 11.17
CA GLU A 209 9.00 -15.28 11.95
C GLU A 209 9.00 -16.45 12.94
N ILE A 210 7.89 -16.66 13.66
CA ILE A 210 7.71 -17.81 14.55
C ILE A 210 7.83 -19.13 13.78
N GLU A 211 7.23 -19.24 12.59
CA GLU A 211 7.34 -20.44 11.75
C GLU A 211 8.78 -20.72 11.32
N ILE A 212 9.55 -19.68 10.98
CA ILE A 212 10.97 -19.80 10.64
C ILE A 212 11.77 -20.31 11.83
N GLU A 213 11.61 -19.68 13.01
CA GLU A 213 12.29 -20.12 14.24
C GLU A 213 11.88 -21.53 14.66
N LEU A 214 10.60 -21.87 14.53
CA LEU A 214 10.10 -23.21 14.82
C LEU A 214 10.66 -24.26 13.86
N LYS A 215 10.86 -23.93 12.57
CA LYS A 215 11.57 -24.79 11.62
C LYS A 215 13.04 -24.97 12.00
N LYS A 216 13.75 -23.90 12.38
CA LYS A 216 15.15 -23.97 12.87
C LYS A 216 15.25 -24.88 14.10
N LEU A 217 14.38 -24.69 15.09
CA LEU A 217 14.33 -25.54 16.29
C LEU A 217 14.05 -27.01 15.97
N ARG A 218 13.14 -27.29 15.03
CA ARG A 218 12.87 -28.67 14.58
C ARG A 218 14.07 -29.30 13.88
N MET A 219 14.78 -28.55 13.02
CA MET A 219 16.00 -29.05 12.38
C MET A 219 17.09 -29.34 13.41
N LEU A 220 17.33 -28.43 14.36
CA LEU A 220 18.29 -28.62 15.43
C LEU A 220 17.95 -29.83 16.30
N ASN A 221 16.67 -30.00 16.66
CA ASN A 221 16.23 -31.15 17.45
C ASN A 221 16.41 -32.47 16.68
N THR A 222 16.22 -32.46 15.36
CA THR A 222 16.49 -33.63 14.50
C THR A 222 17.99 -33.95 14.49
N GLN A 223 18.84 -32.95 14.28
CA GLN A 223 20.31 -33.10 14.31
C GLN A 223 20.79 -33.61 15.66
N MET A 224 20.33 -33.02 16.76
CA MET A 224 20.67 -33.46 18.12
C MET A 224 20.18 -34.89 18.37
N SER A 225 19.00 -35.26 17.87
CA SER A 225 18.51 -36.64 17.94
C SER A 225 19.39 -37.62 17.15
N ASP A 226 19.91 -37.22 16.00
CA ASP A 226 20.87 -38.00 15.21
C ASP A 226 22.22 -38.15 15.92
N GLU A 227 22.74 -37.08 16.49
CA GLU A 227 23.97 -37.10 17.31
C GLU A 227 23.80 -38.03 18.52
N ILE A 228 22.68 -37.94 19.22
CA ILE A 228 22.36 -38.85 20.33
C ILE A 228 22.33 -40.30 19.82
N ARG A 229 21.66 -40.59 18.71
CA ARG A 229 21.64 -41.95 18.12
C ARG A 229 23.05 -42.44 17.78
N PHE A 230 23.88 -41.58 17.20
CA PHE A 230 25.27 -41.91 16.87
C PHE A 230 26.09 -42.21 18.12
N HIS A 231 26.03 -41.37 19.15
CA HIS A 231 26.72 -41.60 20.42
C HIS A 231 26.22 -42.85 21.14
N VAL A 232 24.91 -43.12 21.13
CA VAL A 232 24.34 -44.36 21.68
C VAL A 232 24.89 -45.59 20.95
N ALA A 233 24.94 -45.58 19.62
CA ALA A 233 25.51 -46.67 18.84
C ALA A 233 27.01 -46.86 19.08
N GLY A 234 27.78 -45.77 19.17
CA GLY A 234 29.20 -45.79 19.52
C GLY A 234 29.45 -46.35 20.92
N ASN A 235 28.69 -45.90 21.92
CA ASN A 235 28.74 -46.40 23.28
C ASN A 235 28.40 -47.89 23.36
N LYS A 236 27.42 -48.36 22.58
CA LYS A 236 27.10 -49.79 22.48
C LYS A 236 28.29 -50.60 21.96
N LYS A 237 28.91 -50.17 20.84
CA LYS A 237 30.11 -50.85 20.30
C LYS A 237 31.26 -50.90 21.30
N LEU A 238 31.53 -49.79 21.99
CA LEU A 238 32.57 -49.73 23.01
C LEU A 238 32.26 -50.64 24.20
N ARG A 239 30.99 -50.70 24.65
CA ARG A 239 30.55 -51.65 25.69
C ARG A 239 30.78 -53.09 25.25
N ASP A 240 30.37 -53.46 24.04
CA ASP A 240 30.55 -54.82 23.50
C ASP A 240 32.03 -55.20 23.40
N GLN A 241 32.89 -54.25 22.98
CA GLN A 241 34.35 -54.45 22.94
C GLN A 241 34.94 -54.61 24.34
N ASN A 242 34.53 -53.77 25.29
CA ASN A 242 34.99 -53.84 26.67
C ASN A 242 34.56 -55.17 27.32
N GLU A 243 33.35 -55.65 27.03
CA GLU A 243 32.89 -56.97 27.46
C GLU A 243 33.72 -58.11 26.87
N LYS A 244 33.99 -58.10 25.55
CA LYS A 244 34.88 -59.07 24.90
C LYS A 244 36.31 -59.06 25.45
N LEU A 245 36.84 -57.87 25.76
CA LEU A 245 38.16 -57.75 26.38
C LEU A 245 38.12 -58.28 27.81
N ARG A 246 37.07 -58.01 28.58
CA ARG A 246 36.87 -58.57 29.93
C ARG A 246 36.80 -60.10 29.90
N THR A 247 36.09 -60.69 28.95
CA THR A 247 36.01 -62.16 28.83
C THR A 247 37.36 -62.76 28.45
N ARG A 248 38.07 -62.18 27.46
CA ARG A 248 39.43 -62.62 27.11
C ARG A 248 40.41 -62.47 28.25
N ASN A 249 40.36 -61.36 28.99
CA ASN A 249 41.24 -61.13 30.13
C ASN A 249 40.97 -62.17 31.23
N LYS A 250 39.70 -62.53 31.49
CA LYS A 250 39.35 -63.65 32.39
C LYS A 250 39.93 -64.98 31.87
N GLN A 251 39.82 -65.27 30.58
CA GLN A 251 40.37 -66.48 29.97
C GLN A 251 41.90 -66.53 30.11
N TYR A 252 42.61 -65.47 29.74
CA TYR A 252 44.07 -65.40 29.87
C TYR A 252 44.53 -65.50 31.31
N LYS A 253 43.80 -64.94 32.28
CA LYS A 253 44.10 -65.13 33.71
C LYS A 253 44.03 -66.61 34.10
N LEU A 254 42.99 -67.32 33.67
CA LEU A 254 42.84 -68.74 33.94
C LEU A 254 43.89 -69.61 33.21
N GLU A 255 44.21 -69.29 31.96
CA GLU A 255 45.30 -69.93 31.21
C GLU A 255 46.66 -69.70 31.87
N LEU A 256 46.93 -68.49 32.35
CA LEU A 256 48.15 -68.14 33.06
C LEU A 256 48.25 -68.90 34.39
N GLU A 257 47.15 -68.99 35.15
CA GLU A 257 47.08 -69.78 36.38
C GLU A 257 47.36 -71.27 36.10
N LEU A 258 46.74 -71.85 35.05
CA LEU A 258 47.00 -73.24 34.64
C LEU A 258 48.43 -73.46 34.17
N ALA A 259 48.99 -72.53 33.39
CA ALA A 259 50.37 -72.58 32.93
C ALA A 259 51.35 -72.52 34.12
N SER A 260 51.13 -71.58 35.05
CA SER A 260 51.91 -71.47 36.29
C SER A 260 51.82 -72.74 37.14
N GLN A 261 50.63 -73.33 37.29
CA GLN A 261 50.45 -74.62 37.96
C GLN A 261 51.20 -75.74 37.24
N LYS A 262 51.15 -75.80 35.91
CA LYS A 262 51.88 -76.79 35.10
C LYS A 262 53.39 -76.63 35.25
N ASP A 263 53.90 -75.41 35.21
CA ASP A 263 55.33 -75.11 35.39
C ASP A 263 55.78 -75.44 36.81
N ASN A 264 54.99 -75.13 37.83
CA ASN A 264 55.25 -75.56 39.20
C ASN A 264 55.26 -77.09 39.33
N MET A 265 54.32 -77.78 38.69
CA MET A 265 54.30 -79.25 38.65
C MET A 265 55.50 -79.82 37.88
N GLN A 266 55.91 -79.21 36.77
CA GLN A 266 57.08 -79.64 36.00
C GLN A 266 58.37 -79.35 36.73
N SER A 267 58.49 -78.20 37.41
CA SER A 267 59.62 -77.83 38.25
C SER A 267 59.76 -78.78 39.43
N THR A 268 58.68 -79.09 40.14
CA THR A 268 58.70 -80.09 41.23
C THR A 268 59.00 -81.51 40.73
N ARG A 269 58.43 -81.94 39.60
CA ARG A 269 58.78 -83.22 38.95
C ARG A 269 60.23 -83.22 38.47
N GLY A 270 60.72 -82.10 37.94
CA GLY A 270 62.08 -81.88 37.47
C GLY A 270 63.09 -81.95 38.62
N ALA A 271 62.80 -81.28 39.75
CA ALA A 271 63.57 -81.37 40.98
C ALA A 271 63.64 -82.82 41.49
N LYS A 272 62.49 -83.51 41.59
CA LYS A 272 62.45 -84.94 41.98
C LYS A 272 63.26 -85.82 41.02
N ARG A 273 63.12 -85.62 39.70
CA ARG A 273 63.92 -86.35 38.70
C ARG A 273 65.40 -86.01 38.80
N SER A 274 65.76 -84.76 39.03
CA SER A 274 67.14 -84.31 39.22
C SER A 274 67.76 -84.92 40.47
N ASP A 275 67.01 -85.02 41.57
CA ASP A 275 67.43 -85.71 42.79
C ASP A 275 67.64 -87.21 42.54
N ILE A 276 66.75 -87.86 41.79
CA ILE A 276 66.91 -89.27 41.39
C ILE A 276 68.13 -89.44 40.49
N ILE A 277 68.31 -88.59 39.48
CA ILE A 277 69.48 -88.61 38.59
C ILE A 277 70.76 -88.39 39.39
N ARG A 278 70.77 -87.48 40.36
CA ARG A 278 71.91 -87.27 41.27
C ARG A 278 72.20 -88.53 42.06
N LYS A 279 71.21 -89.12 42.74
CA LYS A 279 71.38 -90.39 43.47
C LYS A 279 71.93 -91.51 42.59
N LEU A 280 71.40 -91.67 41.37
CA LEU A 280 71.89 -92.66 40.40
C LEU A 280 73.30 -92.34 39.90
N ARG A 281 73.67 -91.07 39.75
CA ARG A 281 75.04 -90.66 39.41
C ARG A 281 76.00 -90.96 40.56
N ASP A 282 75.63 -90.63 41.79
CA ASP A 282 76.43 -90.91 42.98
C ASP A 282 76.62 -92.42 43.14
N GLU A 283 75.55 -93.21 42.99
CA GLU A 283 75.62 -94.69 43.01
C GLU A 283 76.46 -95.25 41.85
N LYS A 284 76.33 -94.67 40.66
CA LYS A 284 77.19 -95.02 39.52
C LYS A 284 78.66 -94.71 39.81
N GLU A 285 78.95 -93.55 40.39
CA GLU A 285 80.31 -93.14 40.76
C GLU A 285 80.87 -94.06 41.85
N GLU A 286 80.09 -94.40 42.87
CA GLU A 286 80.48 -95.40 43.88
C GLU A 286 80.75 -96.77 43.26
N LEU A 287 79.91 -97.23 42.34
CA LEU A 287 80.12 -98.48 41.62
C LEU A 287 81.35 -98.40 40.73
N GLU A 288 81.59 -97.28 40.05
CA GLU A 288 82.79 -97.03 39.25
C GLU A 288 84.05 -97.08 40.12
N ILE A 289 84.03 -96.49 41.33
CA ILE A 289 85.13 -96.57 42.33
C ILE A 289 85.33 -98.02 42.79
N LYS A 290 84.26 -98.74 43.16
CA LYS A 290 84.31 -100.17 43.55
C LYS A 290 84.87 -101.04 42.42
N ASN A 291 84.47 -100.77 41.18
CA ASN A 291 84.92 -101.50 40.00
C ASN A 291 86.38 -101.17 39.65
N ALA A 292 86.81 -99.92 39.85
CA ALA A 292 88.22 -99.53 39.75
C ALA A 292 89.08 -100.23 40.81
N ALA A 293 88.60 -100.32 42.06
CA ALA A 293 89.25 -101.06 43.13
C ALA A 293 89.35 -102.57 42.82
N LEU A 294 88.26 -103.18 42.31
CA LEU A 294 88.28 -104.57 41.84
C LEU A 294 89.27 -104.79 40.69
N LYS A 295 89.33 -103.88 39.71
CA LYS A 295 90.31 -103.94 38.62
C LYS A 295 91.75 -103.86 39.15
N GLN A 296 92.02 -103.00 40.13
CA GLN A 296 93.32 -102.92 40.80
C GLN A 296 93.66 -104.20 41.57
N ASN A 297 92.69 -104.77 42.30
CA ASN A 297 92.88 -106.06 42.98
C ASN A 297 93.16 -107.21 41.99
N ILE A 298 92.46 -107.26 40.86
CA ILE A 298 92.74 -108.24 39.79
C ILE A 298 94.14 -108.03 39.20
N LEU A 299 94.59 -106.78 39.03
CA LEU A 299 95.93 -106.48 38.56
C LEU A 299 97.01 -106.91 39.57
N ASN A 300 96.77 -106.70 40.86
CA ASN A 300 97.67 -107.12 41.92
C ASN A 300 97.73 -108.65 42.02
N LEU A 301 96.58 -109.34 41.97
CA LEU A 301 96.52 -110.80 41.91
C LEU A 301 97.17 -111.36 40.63
N LYS A 302 97.04 -110.69 39.47
CA LYS A 302 97.74 -111.08 38.23
C LYS A 302 99.26 -110.90 38.32
N ARG A 303 99.75 -109.91 39.07
CA ARG A 303 101.18 -109.73 39.33
C ARG A 303 101.71 -110.82 40.27
N GLU A 304 100.94 -111.21 41.28
CA GLU A 304 101.30 -112.32 42.19
C GLU A 304 101.25 -113.69 41.50
N LEU A 305 100.30 -113.92 40.58
CA LEU A 305 100.20 -115.19 39.83
C LEU A 305 101.33 -115.36 38.80
N LYS A 306 101.82 -114.26 38.20
CA LYS A 306 102.93 -114.30 37.23
C LYS A 306 104.31 -114.58 37.87
N ALA A 307 104.44 -114.47 39.19
CA ALA A 307 105.68 -114.79 39.90
C ALA A 307 105.81 -116.27 40.28
N LYS A 308 104.78 -117.12 40.07
CA LYS A 308 104.73 -118.50 40.58
C LYS A 308 104.53 -119.62 39.53
N SER A 309 104.51 -119.36 38.22
CA SER A 309 104.46 -120.45 37.20
C SER A 309 105.10 -120.08 35.86
N GLY A 310 106.11 -120.86 35.46
CA GLY A 310 106.76 -120.84 34.14
C GLY A 310 105.94 -121.48 33.00
N PRO A 311 106.49 -121.53 31.76
CA PRO A 311 105.73 -121.55 30.49
C PRO A 311 105.64 -122.95 29.84
N THR A 312 104.58 -123.25 29.07
CA THR A 312 104.51 -124.46 28.20
C THR A 312 103.75 -124.26 26.88
N ASP A 313 104.46 -124.57 25.79
CA ASP A 313 104.14 -125.24 24.49
C ASP A 313 102.80 -125.17 23.74
N ASP A 314 101.68 -124.74 24.33
CA ASP A 314 100.38 -124.86 23.64
C ASP A 314 100.10 -123.78 22.59
N LYS A 315 100.82 -122.65 22.63
CA LYS A 315 100.60 -121.55 21.67
C LYS A 315 101.10 -121.86 20.26
N PHE A 316 102.18 -122.62 20.11
CA PHE A 316 102.76 -122.91 18.80
C PHE A 316 101.90 -123.90 17.99
N ARG A 317 101.25 -124.87 18.66
CA ARG A 317 100.36 -125.84 18.00
C ARG A 317 99.06 -125.21 17.50
N ILE A 318 98.55 -124.21 18.21
CA ILE A 318 97.32 -123.48 17.83
C ILE A 318 97.55 -122.65 16.55
N ASP A 319 98.72 -122.02 16.41
CA ASP A 319 99.03 -121.20 15.23
C ASP A 319 99.22 -122.05 13.95
N GLN A 320 99.81 -123.25 14.05
CA GLN A 320 99.94 -124.15 12.89
C GLN A 320 98.59 -124.68 12.39
N LEU A 321 97.67 -125.00 13.29
CA LEU A 321 96.32 -125.47 12.95
C LEU A 321 95.48 -124.38 12.28
N GLN A 322 95.62 -123.12 12.70
CA GLN A 322 94.93 -121.99 12.06
C GLN A 322 95.46 -121.71 10.64
N MET A 323 96.75 -121.94 10.37
CA MET A 323 97.31 -121.76 9.02
C MET A 323 96.81 -122.83 8.05
N HIS A 324 96.66 -124.09 8.49
CA HIS A 324 96.11 -125.18 7.67
C HIS A 324 94.63 -124.93 7.31
N LEU A 325 93.85 -124.36 8.23
CA LEU A 325 92.45 -124.04 7.99
C LEU A 325 92.27 -122.94 6.92
N ARG A 326 93.12 -121.90 6.95
CA ARG A 326 93.09 -120.81 5.96
C ARG A 326 93.43 -121.33 4.56
N LYS A 327 94.50 -122.13 4.42
CA LYS A 327 94.89 -122.73 3.13
C LYS A 327 93.79 -123.61 2.53
N LYS A 328 93.07 -124.39 3.36
CA LYS A 328 91.92 -125.19 2.89
C LYS A 328 90.70 -124.35 2.49
N THR A 329 90.47 -123.24 3.16
CA THR A 329 89.36 -122.32 2.83
C THR A 329 89.59 -121.62 1.48
N ASP A 330 90.84 -121.24 1.18
CA ASP A 330 91.20 -120.66 -0.11
C ASP A 330 91.14 -121.67 -1.26
N GLU A 331 91.45 -122.95 -0.99
CA GLU A 331 91.30 -124.04 -1.96
C GLU A 331 89.83 -124.27 -2.34
N VAL A 332 88.92 -124.22 -1.37
CA VAL A 332 87.46 -124.33 -1.60
C VAL A 332 86.93 -123.14 -2.42
N LEU A 333 87.44 -121.93 -2.18
CA LEU A 333 87.05 -120.75 -2.97
C LEU A 333 87.60 -120.82 -4.40
N ARG A 334 88.81 -121.36 -4.62
CA ARG A 334 89.33 -121.65 -5.97
C ARG A 334 88.48 -122.69 -6.69
N ILE A 335 88.13 -123.80 -6.04
CA ILE A 335 87.24 -124.83 -6.61
C ILE A 335 85.88 -124.23 -6.99
N LYS A 336 85.31 -123.38 -6.14
CA LYS A 336 84.03 -122.71 -6.42
C LYS A 336 84.12 -121.76 -7.62
N SER A 337 85.24 -121.07 -7.79
CA SER A 337 85.49 -120.19 -8.94
C SER A 337 85.70 -120.97 -10.25
N LEU A 338 86.39 -122.12 -10.21
CA LEU A 338 86.55 -123.00 -11.37
C LEU A 338 85.23 -123.64 -11.82
N ALA A 339 84.42 -124.12 -10.88
CA ALA A 339 83.10 -124.69 -11.17
C ALA A 339 82.16 -123.67 -11.84
N LYS A 340 82.21 -122.40 -11.41
CA LYS A 340 81.44 -121.32 -12.04
C LYS A 340 81.88 -121.06 -13.49
N ARG A 341 83.19 -121.05 -13.75
CA ARG A 341 83.75 -120.82 -15.08
C ARG A 341 83.45 -121.96 -16.07
N ILE A 342 83.41 -123.21 -15.59
CA ILE A 342 82.99 -124.38 -16.39
C ILE A 342 81.50 -124.30 -16.77
N LEU A 343 80.64 -123.85 -15.85
CA LEU A 343 79.20 -123.69 -16.13
C LEU A 343 78.95 -122.58 -17.16
N GLU A 344 79.67 -121.46 -17.09
CA GLU A 344 79.58 -120.37 -18.05
C GLU A 344 80.05 -120.81 -19.45
N GLN A 345 81.19 -121.48 -19.54
CA GLN A 345 81.69 -122.03 -20.82
C GLN A 345 80.73 -123.04 -21.45
N ARG A 346 80.07 -123.89 -20.64
CA ARG A 346 79.06 -124.82 -21.14
C ARG A 346 77.83 -124.09 -21.70
N GLY A 347 77.37 -123.05 -21.02
CA GLY A 347 76.22 -122.26 -21.47
C GLY A 347 76.48 -121.56 -22.82
N ASP A 348 77.69 -121.08 -23.05
CA ASP A 348 78.06 -120.42 -24.30
C ASP A 348 78.15 -121.43 -25.46
N VAL A 349 78.68 -122.63 -25.19
CA VAL A 349 78.69 -123.73 -26.18
C VAL A 349 77.28 -124.17 -26.55
N GLU A 350 76.39 -124.39 -25.56
CA GLU A 350 75.00 -124.80 -25.82
C GLU A 350 74.22 -123.77 -26.65
N ARG A 351 74.40 -122.47 -26.39
CA ARG A 351 73.78 -121.40 -27.19
C ARG A 351 74.28 -121.37 -28.62
N PHE A 352 75.58 -121.59 -28.83
CA PHE A 352 76.18 -121.64 -30.16
C PHE A 352 75.71 -122.87 -30.97
N PHE A 353 75.63 -124.05 -30.35
CA PHE A 353 75.05 -125.26 -30.94
C PHE A 353 73.61 -125.06 -31.43
N LEU A 354 72.76 -124.44 -30.61
CA LEU A 354 71.38 -124.16 -30.98
C LEU A 354 71.27 -123.16 -32.15
N GLY A 355 72.11 -122.12 -32.15
CA GLY A 355 72.17 -121.14 -33.24
C GLY A 355 72.57 -121.76 -34.59
N ALA A 356 73.63 -122.58 -34.60
CA ALA A 356 74.09 -123.27 -35.80
C ALA A 356 73.04 -124.26 -36.35
N LEU A 357 72.35 -124.99 -35.47
CA LEU A 357 71.25 -125.89 -35.85
C LEU A 357 70.06 -125.13 -36.47
N GLU A 358 69.72 -123.96 -35.95
CA GLU A 358 68.63 -123.16 -36.50
C GLU A 358 68.96 -122.57 -37.87
N GLN A 359 70.21 -122.18 -38.10
CA GLN A 359 70.69 -121.71 -39.39
C GLN A 359 70.59 -122.80 -40.45
N VAL A 360 71.08 -124.01 -40.16
CA VAL A 360 71.00 -125.15 -41.10
C VAL A 360 69.55 -125.57 -41.35
N LYS A 361 68.68 -125.57 -40.32
CA LYS A 361 67.24 -125.85 -40.51
C LYS A 361 66.52 -124.81 -41.37
N ARG A 362 66.99 -123.55 -41.41
CA ARG A 362 66.47 -122.52 -42.32
C ARG A 362 66.92 -122.77 -43.75
N GLU A 363 68.20 -123.04 -43.95
CA GLU A 363 68.78 -123.28 -45.28
C GLU A 363 68.19 -124.53 -45.95
N ILE A 364 67.95 -125.61 -45.19
CA ILE A 364 67.29 -126.81 -45.71
C ILE A 364 65.86 -126.53 -46.14
N ARG A 365 65.11 -125.71 -45.38
CA ARG A 365 63.75 -125.30 -45.78
C ARG A 365 63.78 -124.49 -47.07
N GLU A 366 64.74 -123.59 -47.23
CA GLU A 366 64.90 -122.84 -48.47
C GLU A 366 65.32 -123.73 -49.66
N LYS A 367 66.24 -124.67 -49.45
CA LYS A 367 66.70 -125.61 -50.48
C LYS A 367 65.56 -126.51 -50.95
N ARG A 368 64.79 -127.09 -50.02
CA ARG A 368 63.57 -127.88 -50.34
C ARG A 368 62.51 -127.05 -51.07
N GLN A 369 62.33 -125.77 -50.73
CA GLN A 369 61.44 -124.88 -51.49
C GLN A 369 61.95 -124.57 -52.90
N ARG A 370 63.26 -124.34 -53.09
CA ARG A 370 63.87 -124.11 -54.40
C ARG A 370 63.76 -125.37 -55.28
N GLU A 371 64.02 -126.55 -54.72
CA GLU A 371 63.90 -127.83 -55.42
C GLU A 371 62.44 -128.15 -55.79
N ALA A 372 61.47 -127.89 -54.91
CA ALA A 372 60.05 -128.03 -55.24
C ALA A 372 59.59 -127.07 -56.36
N LYS A 373 60.10 -125.82 -56.37
CA LYS A 373 59.87 -124.87 -57.47
C LYS A 373 60.52 -125.32 -58.77
N MET A 374 61.73 -125.86 -58.72
CA MET A 374 62.47 -126.36 -59.90
C MET A 374 61.84 -127.63 -60.47
N GLN A 375 61.33 -128.53 -59.62
CA GLN A 375 60.58 -129.72 -60.06
C GLN A 375 59.22 -129.37 -60.66
N LYS A 376 58.48 -128.39 -60.09
CA LYS A 376 57.27 -127.86 -60.74
C LYS A 376 57.58 -127.24 -62.10
N LYS A 377 58.63 -126.41 -62.22
CA LYS A 377 59.06 -125.81 -63.51
C LYS A 377 59.50 -126.88 -64.52
N SER A 378 60.25 -127.89 -64.11
CA SER A 378 60.72 -128.99 -64.96
C SER A 378 59.57 -129.90 -65.42
N HIS A 379 58.64 -130.24 -64.53
CA HIS A 379 57.45 -131.02 -64.87
C HIS A 379 56.52 -130.26 -65.83
N THR A 380 56.34 -128.95 -65.61
CA THR A 380 55.55 -128.07 -66.50
C THR A 380 56.22 -127.92 -67.87
N ARG A 381 57.55 -127.83 -67.94
CA ARG A 381 58.31 -127.77 -69.20
C ARG A 381 58.26 -129.08 -69.98
N GLN A 382 58.26 -130.21 -69.28
CA GLN A 382 58.08 -131.54 -69.86
C GLN A 382 56.64 -131.78 -70.35
N LEU A 383 55.62 -131.25 -69.67
CA LEU A 383 54.20 -131.32 -70.07
C LEU A 383 53.91 -130.47 -71.32
N LEU A 384 54.56 -129.31 -71.47
CA LEU A 384 54.35 -128.42 -72.62
C LEU A 384 54.89 -129.04 -73.93
N ASN A 385 56.15 -129.46 -73.95
CA ASN A 385 56.83 -130.01 -75.14
C ASN A 385 56.21 -131.27 -75.76
N LEU A 386 55.66 -132.14 -74.93
CA LEU A 386 54.96 -133.36 -75.36
C LEU A 386 53.70 -133.06 -76.21
N ALA A 387 53.29 -131.79 -76.35
CA ALA A 387 52.14 -131.35 -77.13
C ALA A 387 52.42 -131.04 -78.62
N ARG A 388 53.66 -131.13 -79.12
CA ARG A 388 53.99 -130.87 -80.55
C ARG A 388 54.99 -131.88 -81.14
N GLY A 389 54.58 -133.15 -81.24
CA GLY A 389 54.88 -134.09 -82.35
C GLY A 389 56.28 -134.24 -83.00
N GLY A 390 57.40 -133.78 -82.43
CA GLY A 390 58.75 -133.90 -83.04
C GLY A 390 59.66 -134.94 -82.36
N LYS A 391 60.55 -135.60 -83.13
CA LYS A 391 61.55 -136.57 -82.61
C LYS A 391 62.38 -135.95 -81.46
N MET A 392 62.46 -136.64 -80.32
CA MET A 392 63.45 -136.39 -79.25
C MET A 392 63.77 -137.69 -78.48
N LYS A 393 65.07 -137.93 -78.28
CA LYS A 393 65.65 -138.94 -77.36
C LYS A 393 65.33 -138.51 -75.92
N ASP A 394 64.85 -139.41 -75.04
CA ASP A 394 65.28 -139.47 -73.63
C ASP A 394 64.49 -140.43 -72.74
N ASN A 395 65.24 -140.96 -71.77
CA ASN A 395 64.91 -141.81 -70.63
C ASN A 395 63.58 -141.55 -69.94
N ARG A 396 62.81 -142.60 -69.60
CA ARG A 396 61.75 -142.48 -68.58
C ARG A 396 61.21 -143.77 -67.93
N LYS A 397 61.04 -143.61 -66.61
CA LYS A 397 60.29 -144.36 -65.59
C LYS A 397 58.76 -144.33 -65.76
N LYS A 398 58.05 -145.26 -65.06
CA LYS A 398 56.88 -145.09 -64.13
C LYS A 398 56.17 -146.46 -63.91
N SER A 399 55.44 -146.80 -62.83
CA SER A 399 54.92 -146.07 -61.63
C SER A 399 54.24 -147.03 -60.62
N SER A 400 54.37 -146.75 -59.32
CA SER A 400 53.40 -146.93 -58.19
C SER A 400 54.03 -146.24 -56.96
N ALA A 401 53.40 -145.65 -55.93
CA ALA A 401 52.06 -145.15 -55.60
C ALA A 401 52.23 -143.94 -54.62
N ALA A 402 51.16 -143.22 -54.31
CA ALA A 402 51.11 -141.81 -53.92
C ALA A 402 51.24 -141.46 -52.41
N SER A 403 51.84 -140.29 -52.10
CA SER A 403 51.41 -139.36 -51.03
C SER A 403 52.00 -137.95 -51.25
N GLU A 404 51.19 -136.92 -51.05
CA GLU A 404 51.41 -135.48 -51.35
C GLU A 404 52.56 -134.79 -50.57
N PRO A 405 53.15 -133.69 -51.07
CA PRO A 405 54.23 -132.98 -50.37
C PRO A 405 53.68 -132.01 -49.31
N LYS A 406 53.72 -132.42 -48.04
CA LYS A 406 53.42 -131.55 -46.88
C LYS A 406 54.65 -130.68 -46.54
N ILE A 407 54.59 -129.39 -46.87
CA ILE A 407 55.71 -128.42 -46.76
C ILE A 407 55.93 -127.87 -45.34
N ASN A 408 55.12 -128.27 -44.34
CA ASN A 408 55.21 -127.75 -42.97
C ASN A 408 55.27 -128.86 -41.91
N GLN A 409 56.42 -129.50 -41.73
CA GLN A 409 56.74 -130.22 -40.49
C GLN A 409 58.13 -129.84 -39.99
N LYS A 410 58.25 -129.70 -38.66
CA LYS A 410 59.49 -129.43 -37.94
C LYS A 410 60.56 -130.42 -38.40
N VAL A 411 61.69 -129.90 -38.88
CA VAL A 411 62.86 -130.73 -39.22
C VAL A 411 63.50 -131.15 -37.91
N ASP A 412 63.45 -132.42 -37.57
CA ASP A 412 64.14 -132.98 -36.40
C ASP A 412 65.55 -133.44 -36.75
N ILE A 413 66.44 -133.48 -35.75
CA ILE A 413 67.91 -133.62 -35.93
C ILE A 413 68.27 -134.93 -36.66
N SER A 414 67.45 -135.96 -36.48
CA SER A 414 67.60 -137.26 -37.14
C SER A 414 67.39 -137.20 -38.67
N ASP A 415 66.69 -136.18 -39.17
CA ASP A 415 66.34 -136.02 -40.59
C ASP A 415 67.40 -135.26 -41.40
N LEU A 416 68.49 -134.83 -40.76
CA LEU A 416 69.63 -134.17 -41.41
C LEU A 416 70.45 -135.21 -42.16
N SER A 417 70.74 -134.94 -43.45
CA SER A 417 71.62 -135.80 -44.27
C SER A 417 73.06 -135.76 -43.74
N ALA A 418 73.88 -136.76 -44.06
CA ALA A 418 75.27 -136.85 -43.55
C ALA A 418 76.10 -135.59 -43.87
N GLU A 419 75.93 -135.01 -45.06
CA GLU A 419 76.58 -133.76 -45.47
C GLU A 419 76.06 -132.53 -44.69
N ASP A 420 74.77 -132.48 -44.37
CA ASP A 420 74.20 -131.39 -43.59
C ASP A 420 74.60 -131.47 -42.10
N ARG A 421 74.76 -132.69 -41.56
CA ARG A 421 75.35 -132.90 -40.22
C ARG A 421 76.81 -132.50 -40.19
N GLU A 422 77.57 -132.82 -41.23
CA GLU A 422 78.97 -132.39 -41.38
C GLU A 422 79.09 -130.86 -41.50
N ARG A 423 78.13 -130.19 -42.14
CA ARG A 423 78.07 -128.71 -42.15
C ARG A 423 77.71 -128.08 -40.81
N VAL A 424 76.75 -128.67 -40.08
CA VAL A 424 76.48 -128.27 -38.69
C VAL A 424 77.75 -128.39 -37.86
N LEU A 425 78.50 -129.50 -38.01
CA LEU A 425 79.80 -129.70 -37.35
C LEU A 425 80.88 -128.71 -37.83
N ARG A 426 80.96 -128.36 -39.11
CA ARG A 426 81.91 -127.35 -39.62
C ARG A 426 81.59 -125.93 -39.14
N LEU A 427 80.32 -125.56 -38.98
CA LEU A 427 79.90 -124.30 -38.34
C LEU A 427 80.12 -124.30 -36.83
N LEU A 428 80.21 -125.48 -36.21
CA LEU A 428 80.43 -125.68 -34.77
C LEU A 428 81.88 -125.75 -34.35
N PHE A 429 82.79 -126.08 -35.28
CA PHE A 429 84.22 -126.21 -35.04
C PHE A 429 85.07 -125.27 -35.92
N SER A 430 84.45 -124.21 -36.49
CA SER A 430 85.12 -123.11 -37.21
C SER A 430 85.47 -121.94 -36.32
#